data_AF-A0AAW7XFQ8-F1
#
_entry.id   AF-A0AAW7XFQ8-F1
#
_cell.length_a   1.000
_cell.length_b   1.000
_cell.length_c   1.000
_cell.angle_alpha   90.00
_cell.angle_beta   90.00
_cell.angle_gamma   90.00
#
_symmetry.space_group_name_H-M   'P 1'
#
loop_
_entity.id
_entity.type
_entity.pdbx_description
1 polymer ?
#
loop_
_entity_poly.entity_id
_entity_poly.type
_entity_poly.pdbx_seq_one_letter_code
_entity_poly.pdbx_strand_id
1 'polypeptide(L)'
;PVCGASRASILTGILPTLNRFVQYDALAEKDVPKAKTLPQQFKEAGYKTFSIGKVFHSKHDSEQKSWSEPAWRKYQEEEDELNYR
;
A
#
# COMPACT_ATOMS: atom_id res chain seq x y z
N PRO A 1 -8.78 2.21 -15.46
CA PRO A 1 -8.10 2.50 -14.17
C PRO A 1 -8.58 1.49 -13.12
N VAL A 2 -7.69 0.98 -12.28
CA VAL A 2 -7.99 -0.08 -11.30
C VAL A 2 -7.53 0.32 -9.91
N CYS A 3 -8.23 -0.17 -8.89
CA CYS A 3 -8.12 0.39 -7.55
C CYS A 3 -6.74 0.22 -6.89
N GLY A 4 -6.00 -0.88 -7.15
CA GLY A 4 -4.65 -1.05 -6.61
C GLY A 4 -3.65 -0.06 -7.17
N ALA A 5 -3.53 0.01 -8.50
CA ALA A 5 -2.75 1.02 -9.19
C ALA A 5 -3.05 2.46 -8.69
N SER A 6 -4.33 2.83 -8.62
CA SER A 6 -4.74 4.16 -8.14
C SER A 6 -4.30 4.43 -6.70
N ARG A 7 -4.48 3.45 -5.78
CA ARG A 7 -4.13 3.60 -4.37
C ARG A 7 -2.62 3.67 -4.17
N ALA A 8 -1.87 2.79 -4.82
CA ALA A 8 -0.41 2.79 -4.76
C ALA A 8 0.18 4.11 -5.29
N SER A 9 -0.36 4.63 -6.38
CA SER A 9 0.05 5.92 -6.94
C SER A 9 -0.19 7.09 -5.96
N ILE A 10 -1.40 7.20 -5.39
CA ILE A 10 -1.73 8.27 -4.44
C ILE A 10 -0.87 8.16 -3.17
N LEU A 11 -0.75 6.96 -2.60
CA LEU A 11 -0.06 6.75 -1.33
C LEU A 11 1.47 6.83 -1.46
N THR A 12 2.02 6.82 -2.67
CA THR A 12 3.45 7.06 -2.91
C THR A 12 3.74 8.44 -3.48
N GLY A 13 2.70 9.16 -3.94
CA GLY A 13 2.83 10.44 -4.65
C GLY A 13 3.45 10.31 -6.05
N ILE A 14 3.45 9.10 -6.62
CA ILE A 14 4.15 8.77 -7.85
C ILE A 14 3.15 8.36 -8.93
N LEU A 15 3.24 8.96 -10.11
CA LEU A 15 2.35 8.67 -11.23
C LEU A 15 2.60 7.26 -11.82
N PRO A 16 1.55 6.58 -12.31
CA PRO A 16 1.67 5.32 -13.03
C PRO A 16 2.48 5.51 -14.32
N THR A 17 3.06 4.43 -14.83
CA THR A 17 3.69 4.38 -16.15
C THR A 17 3.16 3.19 -16.93
N LEU A 18 3.64 2.98 -18.16
CA LEU A 18 3.26 1.79 -18.94
C LEU A 18 3.59 0.47 -18.24
N ASN A 19 4.58 0.48 -17.34
CA ASN A 19 5.13 -0.73 -16.72
C ASN A 19 5.03 -0.71 -15.18
N ARG A 20 4.36 0.28 -14.59
CA ARG A 20 4.30 0.47 -13.13
C ARG A 20 2.94 0.98 -12.70
N PHE A 21 2.38 0.42 -11.63
CA PHE A 21 1.01 0.68 -11.20
C PHE A 21 0.01 0.46 -12.35
N VAL A 22 0.05 -0.74 -12.94
CA VAL A 22 -0.75 -1.06 -14.13
C VAL A 22 -2.02 -1.83 -13.76
N GLN A 23 -1.89 -2.84 -12.90
CA GLN A 23 -2.94 -3.81 -12.60
C GLN A 23 -3.57 -3.60 -11.21
N TYR A 24 -4.62 -4.36 -10.93
CA TYR A 24 -5.40 -4.21 -9.69
C TYR A 24 -4.62 -4.65 -8.45
N ASP A 25 -3.64 -5.52 -8.63
CA ASP A 25 -2.74 -6.12 -7.65
C ASP A 25 -1.43 -5.31 -7.50
N ALA A 26 -1.34 -4.12 -8.07
CA ALA A 26 -0.15 -3.28 -7.94
C ALA A 26 0.19 -2.99 -6.46
N LEU A 27 1.46 -3.20 -6.11
CA LEU A 27 2.00 -3.01 -4.76
C LEU A 27 3.06 -1.92 -4.78
N ALA A 28 2.94 -0.95 -3.88
CA ALA A 28 3.93 0.12 -3.72
C ALA A 28 5.33 -0.44 -3.43
N GLU A 29 5.42 -1.47 -2.58
CA GLU A 29 6.73 -2.07 -2.24
C GLU A 29 7.42 -2.78 -3.41
N LYS A 30 6.66 -3.31 -4.36
CA LYS A 30 7.20 -3.97 -5.55
C LYS A 30 7.55 -2.96 -6.65
N ASP A 31 6.62 -2.05 -6.92
CA ASP A 31 6.71 -1.11 -8.03
C ASP A 31 7.65 0.07 -7.75
N VAL A 32 7.79 0.46 -6.48
CA VAL A 32 8.64 1.57 -6.01
C VAL A 32 9.31 1.25 -4.67
N PRO A 33 10.18 0.23 -4.57
CA PRO A 33 10.72 -0.28 -3.30
C PRO A 33 11.48 0.76 -2.44
N LYS A 34 11.99 1.82 -3.08
CA LYS A 34 12.74 2.91 -2.43
C LYS A 34 11.88 4.12 -2.08
N ALA A 35 10.64 4.19 -2.57
CA ALA A 35 9.77 5.32 -2.27
C ALA A 35 9.20 5.18 -0.86
N LYS A 36 9.17 6.28 -0.12
CA LYS A 36 8.43 6.36 1.13
C LYS A 36 6.98 6.65 0.83
N THR A 37 6.08 5.91 1.46
CA THR A 37 4.65 6.17 1.36
C THR A 37 4.28 7.43 2.16
N LEU A 38 3.16 8.06 1.82
CA LEU A 38 2.56 9.16 2.57
C LEU A 38 2.46 8.84 4.08
N PRO A 39 1.86 7.70 4.50
CA PRO A 39 1.83 7.34 5.91
C PRO A 39 3.21 7.07 6.51
N GLN A 40 4.15 6.49 5.77
CA GLN A 40 5.53 6.33 6.26
C GLN A 40 6.17 7.70 6.58
N GLN A 41 5.97 8.71 5.72
CA GLN A 41 6.47 10.07 5.96
C GLN A 41 5.92 10.67 7.25
N PHE A 42 4.62 10.52 7.51
CA PHE A 42 4.01 10.95 8.76
C PHE A 42 4.56 10.19 9.97
N LYS A 43 4.72 8.87 9.85
CA LYS A 43 5.26 8.01 10.93
C LYS A 43 6.68 8.44 11.32
N GLU A 44 7.55 8.66 10.33
CA GLU A 44 8.92 9.11 10.56
C GLU A 44 9.00 10.54 11.13
N ALA A 45 8.00 11.38 10.85
CA ALA A 45 7.86 12.71 11.45
C ALA A 45 7.27 12.70 12.88
N GLY A 46 7.07 11.52 13.48
CA GLY A 46 6.59 11.37 14.86
C GLY A 46 5.07 11.25 15.01
N TYR A 47 4.31 11.16 13.91
CA TYR A 47 2.87 10.92 13.98
C TYR A 47 2.58 9.43 14.18
N LYS A 48 1.47 9.12 14.87
CA LYS A 48 0.90 7.77 14.84
C LYS A 48 0.09 7.60 13.56
N THR A 49 0.33 6.51 12.84
CA THR A 49 -0.34 6.21 11.59
C THR A 49 -1.08 4.90 11.68
N PHE A 50 -2.35 4.89 11.30
CA PHE A 50 -3.22 3.72 11.37
C PHE A 50 -3.91 3.51 10.04
N SER A 51 -4.05 2.25 9.64
CA SER A 51 -4.83 1.85 8.47
C SER A 51 -6.10 1.16 8.95
N ILE A 52 -7.26 1.69 8.55
CA ILE A 52 -8.58 1.17 8.90
C ILE A 52 -9.35 0.93 7.60
N GLY A 53 -9.72 -0.32 7.33
CA GLY A 53 -10.43 -0.71 6.12
C GLY A 53 -9.52 -0.91 4.91
N LYS A 54 -9.99 -0.57 3.70
CA LYS A 54 -9.26 -0.73 2.44
C LYS A 54 -8.52 0.57 2.11
N VAL A 55 -7.29 0.72 2.61
CA VAL A 55 -6.40 1.87 2.33
C VAL A 55 -5.46 1.57 1.16
N PHE A 56 -4.49 0.67 1.35
CA PHE A 56 -3.84 -0.03 0.25
C PHE A 56 -4.76 -1.12 -0.30
N HIS A 57 -4.46 -1.61 -1.50
CA HIS A 57 -5.24 -2.70 -2.08
C HIS A 57 -5.01 -4.01 -1.31
N SER A 58 -3.76 -4.46 -1.24
CA SER A 58 -3.35 -5.53 -0.31
C SER A 58 -3.14 -4.96 1.10
N LYS A 59 -3.48 -5.75 2.12
CA LYS A 59 -3.29 -5.39 3.52
C LYS A 59 -1.81 -5.23 3.89
N HIS A 60 -0.96 -6.05 3.29
CA HIS A 60 0.46 -6.17 3.64
C HIS A 60 1.38 -5.22 2.87
N ASP A 61 0.86 -4.48 1.88
CA ASP A 61 1.65 -3.52 1.13
C ASP A 61 2.18 -2.40 2.04
N SER A 62 3.51 -2.35 2.20
CA SER A 62 4.21 -1.35 2.99
C SER A 62 3.81 -1.30 4.47
N GLU A 63 3.23 -2.39 5.00
CA GLU A 63 2.58 -2.39 6.31
C GLU A 63 3.52 -1.94 7.44
N GLN A 64 4.69 -2.59 7.54
CA GLN A 64 5.64 -2.34 8.63
C GLN A 64 6.24 -0.92 8.58
N LYS A 65 6.46 -0.40 7.36
CA LYS A 65 7.04 0.93 7.15
C LYS A 65 6.00 2.03 7.34
N SER A 66 4.77 1.78 6.91
CA SER A 66 3.72 2.79 6.81
C SER A 66 2.92 2.96 8.10
N TRP A 67 2.67 1.90 8.86
CA TRP A 67 1.70 1.90 9.95
C TRP A 67 2.37 1.72 11.32
N SER A 68 1.87 2.43 12.33
CA SER A 68 2.31 2.28 13.72
C SER A 68 1.81 0.98 14.35
N GLU A 69 0.69 0.45 13.87
CA GLU A 69 0.08 -0.81 14.28
C GLU A 69 -0.31 -1.61 13.02
N PRO A 70 -0.48 -2.94 13.11
CA PRO A 70 -0.95 -3.76 11.99
C PRO A 70 -2.24 -3.21 11.37
N ALA A 71 -2.36 -3.29 10.04
CA ALA A 71 -3.50 -2.73 9.33
C ALA A 71 -4.80 -3.44 9.74
N TRP A 72 -5.81 -2.67 10.17
CA TRP A 72 -7.08 -3.24 10.59
C TRP A 72 -8.00 -3.45 9.40
N ARG A 73 -8.26 -4.74 9.07
CA ARG A 73 -9.15 -5.12 7.97
C ARG A 73 -9.78 -6.49 8.23
N LYS A 74 -11.12 -6.52 8.26
CA LYS A 74 -11.92 -7.70 8.67
C LYS A 74 -12.03 -8.78 7.58
N TYR A 75 -11.91 -8.42 6.30
CA TYR A 75 -12.12 -9.32 5.17
C TYR A 75 -10.95 -9.19 4.19
N GLN A 76 -9.94 -10.07 4.28
CA GLN A 76 -8.93 -10.19 3.22
C GLN A 76 -8.04 -11.46 3.22
N GLU A 77 -8.25 -12.44 4.11
CA GLU A 77 -7.33 -13.59 4.22
C GLU A 77 -7.17 -14.38 2.91
N GLU A 78 -8.25 -14.68 2.18
CA GLU A 78 -8.19 -15.46 0.94
C GLU A 78 -7.51 -14.75 -0.25
N GLU A 79 -7.62 -13.42 -0.34
CA GLU A 79 -7.10 -12.63 -1.46
C GLU A 79 -5.61 -12.29 -1.26
N ASP A 80 -5.18 -12.13 -0.01
CA ASP A 80 -3.78 -11.90 0.34
C ASP A 80 -2.94 -13.18 0.20
N GLU A 81 -3.47 -14.38 0.50
CA GLU A 81 -2.77 -15.66 0.27
C GLU A 81 -2.41 -15.93 -1.21
N LEU A 82 -3.23 -15.45 -2.15
CA LEU A 82 -2.99 -15.62 -3.60
C LEU A 82 -1.94 -14.65 -4.14
N ASN A 83 -1.83 -13.45 -3.56
CA ASN A 83 -0.94 -12.39 -4.04
C ASN A 83 0.46 -12.42 -3.38
N TYR A 84 0.63 -13.18 -2.30
CA TYR A 84 1.89 -13.31 -1.55
C TYR A 84 2.53 -14.72 -1.60
N ARG A 85 1.99 -15.62 -2.43
CA ARG A 85 2.68 -16.85 -2.90
C ARG A 85 3.62 -16.53 -4.05
#